data_AF-A0A679IX55-F1
#
_entry.id   AF-A0A679IX55-F1
#
_cell.length_a   1.000
_cell.length_b   1.000
_cell.length_c   1.000
_cell.angle_alpha   90.00
_cell.angle_beta   90.00
_cell.angle_gamma   90.00
#
_symmetry.space_group_name_H-M   'P 1'
#
loop_
_entity.id
_entity.type
_entity.pdbx_description
1 polymer ?
#
loop_
_entity_poly.entity_id
_entity_poly.type
_entity_poly.pdbx_seq_one_letter_code
_entity_poly.pdbx_strand_id
1 'polypeptide(L)'
;MSTHNPSGALAPVLRIAMGLLLVLSMAAAGGLHRSAWTVVLAAPLFIVLYALGKWNSWVLAWRLGGAKRIVLSALVTLPIQAVVAGLFYLIGLGLAALLAPAAPIAELSGTDVRWALALFAVAVAASAAIIRLEAVTPHASPDAEPPVPEAEADADADADADRAAAAASVEEVELDLDPMPLRIDSFFVSPGYFRINAARQALSQLHGEAVAKPPFAASEAMLAEAEARLGFRLPVTLRQLYGVMNGGYVGWQYVPLKADAKPVDEDWRGAFSIDYSSLVPVGDLRTVAEHYDDFTHEPEDVPADADKLVVLQARYGDMTLLDYRRGPEAGVLIVDYGKQPGADPVDAAFDSFDEFFSTLRRERRSPGVAPSADSDLERPLGEAPEALRAPMFWGEARPHAFYLNAVQRKDGSEPALAADDALVARTEARLGVRLPPSLTDLWRAKNGGGVSCRFVDLESGEGLPRTYVEAVRYLVPMEHFTTLAELSDRIVFAPEETPWKAQFAEPHRLVVLDADHGRLVLLDHRGEGLPGSAGDAAVLVVEDLDRGPPREVLRFERFDDLLARLRAKRVDYEDVAKPWKPAAASTV
;
A
#
# COMPACT_ATOMS: atom_id res chain seq x y z
N MET A 1 -16.79 -34.53 -3.58
CA MET A 1 -15.49 -34.80 -2.93
C MET A 1 -14.40 -34.25 -3.84
N SER A 2 -14.00 -32.99 -3.65
CA SER A 2 -12.86 -32.42 -4.39
C SER A 2 -11.58 -32.96 -3.77
N THR A 3 -10.84 -33.77 -4.52
CA THR A 3 -9.48 -34.15 -4.18
C THR A 3 -8.60 -32.91 -4.34
N HIS A 4 -8.30 -32.21 -3.25
CA HIS A 4 -7.23 -31.22 -3.24
C HIS A 4 -5.96 -31.90 -3.77
N ASN A 5 -5.44 -31.42 -4.90
CA ASN A 5 -4.19 -31.90 -5.45
C ASN A 5 -3.07 -31.50 -4.47
N PRO A 6 -2.41 -32.45 -3.78
CA PRO A 6 -1.41 -32.14 -2.77
C PRO A 6 -0.11 -31.54 -3.37
N SER A 7 -0.02 -31.41 -4.69
CA SER A 7 1.19 -30.97 -5.40
C SER A 7 1.61 -29.54 -5.08
N GLY A 8 0.66 -28.60 -4.90
CA GLY A 8 0.97 -27.19 -4.64
C GLY A 8 1.66 -26.94 -3.30
N ALA A 9 1.39 -27.75 -2.29
CA ALA A 9 2.02 -27.63 -0.97
C ALA A 9 3.40 -28.29 -0.89
N LEU A 10 3.78 -29.14 -1.85
CA LEU A 10 5.01 -29.93 -1.78
C LEU A 10 6.28 -29.09 -1.99
N ALA A 11 6.26 -28.09 -2.89
CA ALA A 11 7.45 -27.28 -3.16
C ALA A 11 7.89 -26.43 -1.94
N PRO A 12 6.99 -25.69 -1.25
CA PRO A 12 7.33 -25.01 0.00
C PRO A 12 7.84 -25.96 1.09
N VAL A 13 7.18 -27.13 1.25
CA VAL A 13 7.58 -28.14 2.24
C VAL A 13 8.98 -28.68 1.93
N LEU A 14 9.29 -28.95 0.65
CA LEU A 14 10.60 -29.44 0.23
C LEU A 14 11.70 -28.39 0.43
N ARG A 15 11.41 -27.10 0.22
CA ARG A 15 12.33 -25.99 0.56
C ARG A 15 12.64 -25.96 2.06
N ILE A 16 11.62 -26.02 2.91
CA ILE A 16 11.77 -26.01 4.37
C ILE A 16 12.55 -27.24 4.83
N ALA A 17 12.19 -28.42 4.33
CA ALA A 17 12.87 -29.67 4.66
C ALA A 17 14.36 -29.64 4.27
N MET A 18 14.68 -29.11 3.09
CA MET A 18 16.07 -28.98 2.63
C MET A 18 16.86 -27.97 3.46
N GLY A 19 16.25 -26.82 3.79
CA GLY A 19 16.86 -25.84 4.69
C GLY A 19 17.16 -26.43 6.06
N LEU A 20 16.19 -27.14 6.64
CA LEU A 20 16.37 -27.81 7.93
C LEU A 20 17.44 -28.89 7.88
N LEU A 21 17.47 -29.69 6.80
CA LEU A 21 18.49 -30.73 6.59
C LEU A 21 19.90 -30.12 6.59
N LEU A 22 20.14 -29.05 5.85
CA LEU A 22 21.47 -28.40 5.78
C LEU A 22 21.88 -27.73 7.10
N VAL A 23 20.93 -27.15 7.84
CA VAL A 23 21.19 -26.58 9.16
C VAL A 23 21.56 -27.68 10.17
N LEU A 24 20.73 -28.73 10.26
CA LEU A 24 20.96 -29.85 11.17
C LEU A 24 22.25 -30.61 10.82
N SER A 25 22.58 -30.74 9.54
CA SER A 25 23.79 -31.40 9.10
C SER A 25 25.04 -30.66 9.60
N MET A 26 25.03 -29.32 9.62
CA MET A 26 26.15 -28.53 10.13
C MET A 26 26.25 -28.54 11.64
N ALA A 27 25.13 -28.45 12.34
CA ALA A 27 25.10 -28.66 13.78
C ALA A 27 25.60 -30.07 14.16
N ALA A 28 25.22 -31.11 13.41
CA ALA A 28 25.70 -32.46 13.62
C ALA A 28 27.22 -32.59 13.37
N ALA A 29 27.76 -31.95 12.33
CA ALA A 29 29.21 -31.94 12.09
C ALA A 29 29.97 -31.30 13.25
N GLY A 30 29.46 -30.19 13.78
CA GLY A 30 30.00 -29.55 14.99
C GLY A 30 29.92 -30.46 16.22
N GLY A 31 28.75 -31.05 16.47
CA GLY A 31 28.55 -31.92 17.63
C GLY A 31 29.39 -33.21 17.60
N LEU A 32 29.67 -33.73 16.40
CA LEU A 32 30.58 -34.85 16.18
C LEU A 32 32.06 -34.46 16.19
N HIS A 33 32.39 -33.21 16.55
CA HIS A 33 33.75 -32.68 16.60
C HIS A 33 34.50 -32.88 15.27
N ARG A 34 33.81 -32.75 14.12
CA ARG A 34 34.44 -32.84 12.79
C ARG A 34 35.29 -31.62 12.51
N SER A 35 36.19 -31.69 11.53
CA SER A 35 37.06 -30.57 11.16
C SER A 35 36.27 -29.32 10.79
N ALA A 36 36.71 -28.14 11.25
CA ALA A 36 36.10 -26.86 10.88
C ALA A 36 36.15 -26.57 9.37
N TRP A 37 37.05 -27.21 8.62
CA TRP A 37 37.10 -27.15 7.15
C TRP A 37 35.82 -27.69 6.48
N THR A 38 35.00 -28.46 7.20
CA THR A 38 33.65 -28.86 6.75
C THR A 38 32.75 -27.66 6.46
N VAL A 39 32.93 -26.53 7.15
CA VAL A 39 32.20 -25.28 6.89
C VAL A 39 32.52 -24.74 5.50
N VAL A 40 33.79 -24.76 5.10
CA VAL A 40 34.23 -24.32 3.76
C VAL A 40 33.67 -25.24 2.68
N LEU A 41 33.65 -26.55 2.93
CA LEU A 41 33.05 -27.53 2.01
C LEU A 41 31.53 -27.37 1.90
N ALA A 42 30.86 -26.91 2.97
CA ALA A 42 29.42 -26.74 3.00
C ALA A 42 28.93 -25.39 2.46
N ALA A 43 29.77 -24.35 2.44
CA ALA A 43 29.36 -23.03 1.96
C ALA A 43 28.72 -23.04 0.55
N PRO A 44 29.24 -23.78 -0.46
CA PRO A 44 28.58 -23.91 -1.75
C PRO A 44 27.16 -24.52 -1.68
N LEU A 45 26.89 -25.42 -0.73
CA LEU A 45 25.55 -26.00 -0.52
C LEU A 45 24.53 -24.95 -0.11
N PHE A 46 24.96 -24.10 0.83
CA PHE A 46 24.13 -23.00 1.33
C PHE A 46 23.89 -21.93 0.25
N ILE A 47 24.84 -21.71 -0.66
CA ILE A 47 24.62 -20.85 -1.84
C ILE A 47 23.54 -21.44 -2.75
N VAL A 48 23.55 -22.75 -3.02
CA VAL A 48 22.52 -23.40 -3.85
C VAL A 48 21.14 -23.23 -3.21
N LEU A 49 21.02 -23.45 -1.90
CA LEU A 49 19.75 -23.26 -1.19
C LEU A 49 19.31 -21.78 -1.21
N TYR A 50 20.23 -20.85 -0.98
CA TYR A 50 19.94 -19.42 -1.07
C TYR A 50 19.47 -19.02 -2.48
N ALA A 51 20.08 -19.59 -3.51
CA ALA A 51 19.70 -19.35 -4.88
C ALA A 51 18.29 -19.86 -5.20
N LEU A 52 17.91 -21.02 -4.67
CA LEU A 52 16.54 -21.53 -4.79
C LEU A 52 15.51 -20.66 -4.10
N GLY A 53 15.83 -20.14 -2.91
CA GLY A 53 14.94 -19.24 -2.18
C GLY A 53 14.74 -17.90 -2.88
N LYS A 54 15.64 -17.54 -3.81
CA LYS A 54 15.61 -16.29 -4.58
C LYS A 54 15.67 -16.55 -6.08
N TRP A 55 15.05 -17.63 -6.57
CA TRP A 55 15.21 -18.10 -7.95
C TRP A 55 15.00 -16.99 -8.99
N ASN A 56 13.92 -16.20 -8.84
CA ASN A 56 13.62 -15.09 -9.76
C ASN A 56 14.75 -14.04 -9.81
N SER A 57 15.35 -13.70 -8.66
CA SER A 57 16.49 -12.77 -8.61
C SER A 57 17.73 -13.33 -9.31
N TRP A 58 17.95 -14.66 -9.25
CA TRP A 58 19.07 -15.31 -9.94
C TRP A 58 18.82 -15.46 -11.45
N VAL A 59 17.58 -15.72 -11.86
CA VAL A 59 17.17 -15.68 -13.28
C VAL A 59 17.35 -14.26 -13.83
N LEU A 60 16.94 -13.23 -13.09
CA LEU A 60 17.16 -11.83 -13.46
C LEU A 60 18.66 -11.50 -13.54
N ALA A 61 19.47 -11.93 -12.56
CA ALA A 61 20.92 -11.75 -12.61
C ALA A 61 21.56 -12.44 -13.83
N TRP A 62 21.06 -13.60 -14.24
CA TRP A 62 21.49 -14.27 -15.47
C TRP A 62 21.07 -13.49 -16.71
N ARG A 63 19.82 -13.01 -16.80
CA ARG A 63 19.34 -12.21 -17.93
C ARG A 63 20.15 -10.91 -18.08
N LEU A 64 20.43 -10.22 -16.98
CA LEU A 64 21.10 -8.92 -16.99
C LEU A 64 22.63 -8.98 -17.19
N GLY A 65 23.28 -10.12 -16.99
CA GLY A 65 24.76 -10.17 -17.05
C GLY A 65 25.39 -11.54 -17.28
N GLY A 66 24.57 -12.53 -17.65
CA GLY A 66 24.98 -13.89 -17.96
C GLY A 66 25.79 -14.58 -16.86
N ALA A 67 26.69 -15.46 -17.28
CA ALA A 67 27.53 -16.24 -16.39
C ALA A 67 28.44 -15.37 -15.49
N LYS A 68 28.91 -14.22 -15.99
CA LYS A 68 29.77 -13.31 -15.21
C LYS A 68 29.08 -12.80 -13.96
N ARG A 69 27.80 -12.38 -14.09
CA ARG A 69 27.02 -11.84 -12.97
C ARG A 69 26.63 -12.93 -11.96
N ILE A 70 26.37 -14.16 -12.41
CA ILE A 70 26.15 -15.30 -11.53
C ILE A 70 27.41 -15.63 -10.72
N VAL A 71 28.58 -15.69 -11.37
CA VAL A 71 29.85 -15.96 -10.67
C VAL A 71 30.13 -14.87 -9.64
N LEU A 72 29.94 -13.59 -10.00
CA LEU A 72 30.13 -12.49 -9.06
C LEU A 72 29.15 -12.57 -7.87
N SER A 73 27.87 -12.85 -8.15
CA SER A 73 26.85 -13.03 -7.11
C SER A 73 27.17 -14.20 -6.18
N ALA A 74 27.67 -15.31 -6.73
CA ALA A 74 28.12 -16.46 -5.94
C ALA A 74 29.35 -16.12 -5.08
N LEU A 75 30.33 -15.39 -5.61
CA LEU A 75 31.51 -14.95 -4.88
C LEU A 75 31.16 -14.01 -3.71
N VAL A 76 30.20 -13.10 -3.90
CA VAL A 76 29.72 -12.21 -2.83
C VAL A 76 28.91 -12.99 -1.78
N THR A 77 28.14 -13.98 -2.21
CA THR A 77 27.29 -14.77 -1.32
C THR A 77 28.10 -15.78 -0.50
N LEU A 78 29.24 -16.27 -1.02
CA LEU A 78 30.03 -17.34 -0.40
C LEU A 78 30.52 -17.02 1.02
N PRO A 79 31.10 -15.85 1.33
CA PRO A 79 31.49 -15.48 2.70
C PRO A 79 30.30 -15.46 3.66
N ILE A 80 29.15 -14.94 3.23
CA ILE A 80 27.93 -14.86 4.05
C ILE A 80 27.48 -16.28 4.40
N GLN A 81 27.44 -17.18 3.42
CA GLN A 81 27.03 -18.57 3.64
C GLN A 81 28.04 -19.36 4.47
N ALA A 82 29.33 -19.07 4.35
CA ALA A 82 30.36 -19.65 5.23
C ALA A 82 30.17 -19.21 6.69
N VAL A 83 29.81 -17.95 6.95
CA VAL A 83 29.49 -17.46 8.30
C VAL A 83 28.25 -18.16 8.86
N VAL A 84 27.19 -18.29 8.07
CA VAL A 84 25.95 -18.96 8.50
C VAL A 84 26.21 -20.44 8.82
N ALA A 85 26.89 -21.17 7.93
CA ALA A 85 27.27 -22.56 8.17
C ALA A 85 28.19 -22.70 9.40
N GLY A 86 29.14 -21.76 9.57
CA GLY A 86 30.04 -21.69 10.71
C GLY A 86 29.29 -21.49 12.03
N LEU A 87 28.28 -20.63 12.06
CA LEU A 87 27.45 -20.40 13.25
C LEU A 87 26.75 -21.69 13.70
N PHE A 88 26.12 -22.42 12.78
CA PHE A 88 25.45 -23.68 13.12
C PHE A 88 26.43 -24.77 13.54
N TYR A 89 27.59 -24.85 12.89
CA TYR A 89 28.68 -25.72 13.31
C TYR A 89 29.12 -25.40 14.76
N LEU A 90 29.32 -24.12 15.10
CA LEU A 90 29.72 -23.71 16.45
C LEU A 90 28.64 -23.99 17.49
N ILE A 91 27.36 -23.82 17.16
CA ILE A 91 26.24 -24.21 18.04
C ILE A 91 26.31 -25.71 18.35
N GLY A 92 26.47 -26.54 17.31
CA GLY A 92 26.61 -27.98 17.47
C GLY A 92 27.81 -28.38 18.33
N LEU A 93 28.96 -27.76 18.07
CA LEU A 93 30.20 -27.96 18.83
C LEU A 93 30.02 -27.55 20.30
N GLY A 94 29.43 -26.38 20.56
CA GLY A 94 29.15 -25.88 21.91
C GLY A 94 28.21 -26.81 22.69
N LEU A 95 27.14 -27.29 22.07
CA LEU A 95 26.22 -28.26 22.68
C LEU A 95 26.92 -29.57 23.03
N ALA A 96 27.79 -30.07 22.16
CA ALA A 96 28.53 -31.30 22.44
C ALA A 96 29.61 -31.12 23.51
N ALA A 97 30.27 -29.95 23.57
CA ALA A 97 31.24 -29.63 24.61
C ALA A 97 30.62 -29.59 26.01
N LEU A 98 29.35 -29.19 26.14
CA LEU A 98 28.61 -29.26 27.40
C LEU A 98 28.37 -30.70 27.88
N LEU A 99 28.23 -31.65 26.95
CA LEU A 99 27.97 -33.06 27.24
C LEU A 99 29.26 -33.88 27.41
N ALA A 100 30.32 -33.52 26.69
CA ALA A 100 31.60 -34.22 26.67
C ALA A 100 32.77 -33.23 26.48
N PRO A 101 33.28 -32.60 27.55
CA PRO A 101 34.22 -31.47 27.49
C PRO A 101 35.62 -31.75 26.89
N ALA A 102 35.92 -33.00 26.53
CA ALA A 102 37.30 -33.45 26.25
C ALA A 102 37.47 -34.16 24.90
N ALA A 103 36.52 -34.06 23.96
CA ALA A 103 36.70 -34.65 22.64
C ALA A 103 37.59 -33.74 21.75
N PRO A 104 38.71 -34.26 21.21
CA PRO A 104 39.52 -33.49 20.26
C PRO A 104 38.79 -33.29 18.93
N ILE A 105 39.01 -32.15 18.28
CA ILE A 105 38.50 -31.89 16.92
C ILE A 105 39.23 -32.81 15.94
N ALA A 106 38.47 -33.59 15.19
CA ALA A 106 39.00 -34.50 14.18
C ALA A 106 39.62 -33.73 12.99
N GLU A 107 40.69 -34.28 12.43
CA GLU A 107 41.27 -33.79 11.18
C GLU A 107 40.29 -34.00 10.00
N LEU A 108 40.44 -33.18 8.96
CA LEU A 108 39.63 -33.30 7.75
C LEU A 108 39.91 -34.66 7.10
N SER A 109 38.87 -35.47 6.96
CA SER A 109 38.98 -36.83 6.46
C SER A 109 38.25 -36.99 5.12
N GLY A 110 38.57 -38.06 4.39
CA GLY A 110 37.81 -38.43 3.18
C GLY A 110 36.32 -38.72 3.45
N THR A 111 35.93 -38.96 4.71
CA THR A 111 34.52 -39.10 5.09
C THR A 111 33.79 -37.76 5.04
N ASP A 112 34.45 -36.69 5.45
CA ASP A 112 33.87 -35.33 5.44
C ASP A 112 33.61 -34.85 4.01
N VAL A 113 34.57 -35.11 3.10
CA VAL A 113 34.43 -34.80 1.67
C VAL A 113 33.29 -35.60 1.04
N ARG A 114 33.20 -36.91 1.30
CA ARG A 114 32.13 -37.77 0.79
C ARG A 114 30.76 -37.33 1.30
N TRP A 115 30.68 -36.92 2.55
CA TRP A 115 29.45 -36.42 3.15
C TRP A 115 29.00 -35.08 2.53
N ALA A 116 29.93 -34.14 2.34
CA ALA A 116 29.63 -32.87 1.65
C ALA A 116 29.16 -33.11 0.21
N LEU A 117 29.79 -34.01 -0.53
CA LEU A 117 29.37 -34.41 -1.88
C LEU A 117 28.00 -35.06 -1.90
N ALA A 118 27.69 -35.93 -0.93
CA ALA A 118 26.38 -36.56 -0.81
C ALA A 118 25.28 -35.51 -0.54
N LEU A 119 25.52 -34.57 0.37
CA LEU A 119 24.59 -33.46 0.61
C LEU A 119 24.43 -32.57 -0.62
N PHE A 120 25.50 -32.35 -1.39
CA PHE A 120 25.43 -31.59 -2.65
C PHE A 120 24.50 -32.26 -3.66
N ALA A 121 24.68 -33.56 -3.86
CA ALA A 121 23.83 -34.32 -4.76
C ALA A 121 22.35 -34.28 -4.33
N VAL A 122 22.08 -34.41 -3.02
CA VAL A 122 20.72 -34.31 -2.47
C VAL A 122 20.12 -32.92 -2.66
N ALA A 123 20.88 -31.86 -2.39
CA ALA A 123 20.45 -30.48 -2.58
C ALA A 123 20.11 -30.20 -4.05
N VAL A 124 20.97 -30.62 -4.99
CA VAL A 124 20.74 -30.47 -6.43
C VAL A 124 19.53 -31.27 -6.90
N ALA A 125 19.36 -32.51 -6.42
CA ALA A 125 18.20 -33.32 -6.78
C ALA A 125 16.88 -32.70 -6.28
N ALA A 126 16.85 -32.22 -5.03
CA ALA A 126 15.68 -31.51 -4.50
C ALA A 126 15.43 -30.19 -5.21
N SER A 127 16.49 -29.45 -5.56
CA SER A 127 16.41 -28.23 -6.38
C SER A 127 15.69 -28.49 -7.69
N ALA A 128 16.13 -29.51 -8.43
CA ALA A 128 15.51 -29.91 -9.69
C ALA A 128 14.06 -30.35 -9.50
N ALA A 129 13.76 -31.05 -8.40
CA ALA A 129 12.38 -31.45 -8.07
C ALA A 129 11.49 -30.23 -7.76
N ILE A 130 11.97 -29.25 -6.99
CA ILE A 130 11.25 -28.01 -6.70
C ILE A 130 10.96 -27.26 -8.01
N ILE A 131 11.99 -27.03 -8.83
CA ILE A 131 11.85 -26.33 -10.11
C ILE A 131 10.84 -27.05 -11.01
N ARG A 132 10.88 -28.39 -11.05
CA ARG A 132 9.92 -29.17 -11.84
C ARG A 132 8.49 -29.09 -11.27
N LEU A 133 8.33 -29.13 -9.95
CA LEU A 133 7.02 -28.97 -9.31
C LEU A 133 6.44 -27.57 -9.56
N GLU A 134 7.27 -26.54 -9.53
CA GLU A 134 6.87 -25.16 -9.80
C GLU A 134 6.60 -24.89 -11.29
N ALA A 135 7.31 -25.56 -12.20
CA ALA A 135 7.05 -25.46 -13.64
C ALA A 135 5.79 -26.23 -14.08
N VAL A 136 5.46 -27.34 -13.42
CA VAL A 136 4.26 -28.16 -13.72
C VAL A 136 3.01 -27.61 -13.04
N THR A 137 3.16 -26.78 -12.02
CA THR A 137 2.05 -25.99 -11.50
C THR A 137 1.99 -24.77 -12.42
N PRO A 138 1.11 -24.73 -13.47
CA PRO A 138 0.88 -23.47 -14.16
C PRO A 138 0.61 -22.46 -13.06
N HIS A 139 1.32 -21.34 -13.10
CA HIS A 139 1.08 -20.26 -12.17
C HIS A 139 -0.38 -19.85 -12.40
N ALA A 140 -1.30 -20.50 -11.69
CA ALA A 140 -2.43 -19.83 -11.13
C ALA A 140 -1.80 -18.78 -10.23
N SER A 141 -1.41 -17.66 -10.83
CA SER A 141 -1.52 -16.40 -10.13
C SER A 141 -2.85 -16.47 -9.39
N PRO A 142 -2.90 -16.08 -8.12
CA PRO A 142 -4.16 -16.08 -7.38
C PRO A 142 -5.30 -15.28 -8.08
N ASP A 143 -5.00 -14.60 -9.19
CA ASP A 143 -5.92 -13.88 -10.09
C ASP A 143 -6.27 -14.58 -11.42
N ALA A 144 -5.76 -15.79 -11.70
CA ALA A 144 -6.13 -16.53 -12.91
C ALA A 144 -7.50 -17.21 -12.71
N GLU A 145 -8.54 -16.68 -13.37
CA GLU A 145 -9.89 -17.24 -13.38
C GLU A 145 -9.88 -18.75 -13.70
N PRO A 146 -10.74 -19.55 -13.04
CA PRO A 146 -10.87 -20.96 -13.37
C PRO A 146 -11.34 -21.10 -14.83
N PRO A 147 -10.78 -22.06 -15.60
CA PRO A 147 -11.27 -22.33 -16.94
C PRO A 147 -12.75 -22.70 -16.85
N VAL A 148 -13.57 -21.97 -17.62
CA VAL A 148 -14.99 -22.25 -17.82
C VAL A 148 -15.13 -23.72 -18.23
N PRO A 149 -16.03 -24.51 -17.60
CA PRO A 149 -16.21 -25.90 -17.99
C PRO A 149 -16.60 -25.94 -19.47
N GLU A 150 -15.81 -26.65 -20.26
CA GLU A 150 -16.09 -26.98 -21.66
C GLU A 150 -17.45 -27.68 -21.75
N ALA A 151 -18.50 -26.89 -21.96
CA ALA A 151 -19.77 -27.37 -22.45
C ALA A 151 -19.72 -27.30 -23.98
N GLU A 152 -19.53 -28.48 -24.58
CA GLU A 152 -19.85 -28.82 -25.97
C GLU A 152 -19.12 -28.02 -27.06
N ALA A 153 -17.91 -28.48 -27.41
CA ALA A 153 -17.22 -28.12 -28.65
C ALA A 153 -16.86 -29.39 -29.46
N ASP A 154 -17.89 -30.05 -30.00
CA ASP A 154 -17.72 -30.93 -31.16
C ASP A 154 -17.99 -30.10 -32.42
N ALA A 155 -16.90 -29.61 -33.04
CA ALA A 155 -16.72 -29.27 -34.48
C ALA A 155 -15.84 -28.02 -34.64
N ASP A 156 -14.52 -28.22 -34.83
CA ASP A 156 -13.64 -27.51 -35.80
C ASP A 156 -12.17 -27.63 -35.38
N ALA A 157 -11.56 -28.79 -35.65
CA ALA A 157 -10.20 -29.16 -35.25
C ALA A 157 -9.07 -28.39 -35.98
N ASP A 158 -9.37 -27.55 -36.97
CA ASP A 158 -8.37 -26.78 -37.72
C ASP A 158 -8.20 -25.34 -37.19
N ALA A 159 -9.11 -24.83 -36.34
CA ALA A 159 -8.99 -23.49 -35.74
C ALA A 159 -8.12 -23.46 -34.46
N ASP A 160 -7.91 -24.62 -33.83
CA ASP A 160 -7.18 -24.73 -32.56
C ASP A 160 -5.66 -24.66 -32.72
N ALA A 161 -5.11 -24.99 -33.90
CA ALA A 161 -3.67 -24.87 -34.15
C ALA A 161 -3.23 -23.39 -34.23
N ASP A 162 -4.03 -22.54 -34.86
CA ASP A 162 -3.76 -21.09 -34.93
C ASP A 162 -4.05 -20.39 -33.59
N ARG A 163 -5.02 -20.87 -32.80
CA ARG A 163 -5.26 -20.39 -31.44
C ARG A 163 -4.17 -20.80 -30.46
N ALA A 164 -3.67 -22.03 -30.55
CA ALA A 164 -2.54 -22.49 -29.73
C ALA A 164 -1.23 -21.80 -30.11
N ALA A 165 -1.02 -21.47 -31.39
CA ALA A 165 0.11 -20.66 -31.84
C ALA A 165 0.00 -19.19 -31.40
N ALA A 166 -1.21 -18.61 -31.36
CA ALA A 166 -1.45 -17.27 -30.84
C ALA A 166 -1.38 -17.19 -29.29
N ALA A 167 -1.75 -18.26 -28.58
CA ALA A 167 -1.60 -18.36 -27.13
C ALA A 167 -0.14 -18.59 -26.70
N ALA A 168 0.69 -19.20 -27.55
CA ALA A 168 2.12 -19.40 -27.31
C ALA A 168 2.98 -18.14 -27.51
N SER A 169 2.41 -17.03 -28.01
CA SER A 169 3.09 -15.76 -28.24
C SER A 169 2.45 -14.58 -27.51
N VAL A 170 1.63 -14.82 -26.48
CA VAL A 170 1.24 -13.75 -25.55
C VAL A 170 2.49 -13.36 -24.76
N GLU A 171 3.27 -12.47 -25.36
CA GLU A 171 4.34 -11.73 -24.71
C GLU A 171 3.70 -11.07 -23.49
N GLU A 172 4.01 -11.58 -22.30
CA GLU A 172 3.51 -11.02 -21.05
C GLU A 172 3.91 -9.55 -21.04
N VAL A 173 2.91 -8.67 -21.19
CA VAL A 173 3.10 -7.23 -21.11
C VAL A 173 3.51 -6.93 -19.68
N GLU A 174 4.80 -6.69 -19.46
CA GLU A 174 5.36 -6.40 -18.14
C GLU A 174 4.78 -5.10 -17.58
N LEU A 175 4.51 -4.11 -18.46
CA LEU A 175 3.97 -2.82 -18.07
C LEU A 175 2.83 -2.34 -19.00
N ASP A 176 1.57 -2.45 -18.55
CA ASP A 176 0.41 -1.94 -19.31
C ASP A 176 0.18 -0.45 -19.05
N LEU A 177 0.75 0.40 -19.89
CA LEU A 177 0.59 1.86 -19.79
C LEU A 177 -0.57 2.41 -20.62
N ASP A 178 -1.29 3.38 -20.06
CA ASP A 178 -2.25 4.22 -20.78
C ASP A 178 -1.45 5.11 -21.76
N PRO A 179 -1.63 4.96 -23.09
CA PRO A 179 -0.85 5.72 -24.07
C PRO A 179 -1.20 7.20 -24.08
N MET A 180 -2.33 7.59 -23.46
CA MET A 180 -2.79 8.98 -23.44
C MET A 180 -1.95 9.79 -22.43
N PRO A 181 -1.37 10.93 -22.84
CA PRO A 181 -0.69 11.83 -21.91
C PRO A 181 -1.62 12.28 -20.77
N LEU A 182 -1.02 12.56 -19.62
CA LEU A 182 -1.74 13.13 -18.49
C LEU A 182 -2.24 14.54 -18.82
N ARG A 183 -3.38 14.89 -18.24
CA ARG A 183 -3.97 16.21 -18.27
C ARG A 183 -3.91 16.83 -16.88
N ILE A 184 -4.02 18.15 -16.79
CA ILE A 184 -4.00 18.90 -15.53
C ILE A 184 -5.05 18.36 -14.54
N ASP A 185 -6.24 18.01 -15.04
CA ASP A 185 -7.37 17.47 -14.27
C ASP A 185 -7.23 15.98 -13.93
N SER A 186 -6.25 15.27 -14.52
CA SER A 186 -6.03 13.84 -14.31
C SER A 186 -4.67 13.51 -13.68
N PHE A 187 -3.86 14.52 -13.36
CA PHE A 187 -2.50 14.34 -12.82
C PHE A 187 -2.51 13.82 -11.38
N PHE A 188 -3.41 14.33 -10.53
CA PHE A 188 -3.56 13.85 -9.16
C PHE A 188 -4.53 12.66 -9.09
N VAL A 189 -4.13 11.58 -8.41
CA VAL A 189 -4.96 10.37 -8.26
C VAL A 189 -5.86 10.45 -7.04
N SER A 190 -5.34 10.96 -5.92
CA SER A 190 -6.10 11.09 -4.68
C SER A 190 -5.80 12.42 -3.99
N PRO A 191 -6.83 13.24 -3.67
CA PRO A 191 -6.63 14.50 -2.96
C PRO A 191 -6.17 14.37 -1.52
N GLY A 192 -6.28 13.19 -0.91
CA GLY A 192 -5.97 12.98 0.51
C GLY A 192 -4.63 12.30 0.77
N TYR A 193 -4.23 11.38 -0.11
CA TYR A 193 -3.08 10.52 0.14
C TYR A 193 -1.78 11.35 0.25
N PHE A 194 -1.06 11.19 1.36
CA PHE A 194 0.11 11.98 1.82
C PHE A 194 -0.11 13.43 2.27
N ARG A 195 -1.34 13.97 2.21
CA ARG A 195 -1.61 15.30 2.76
C ARG A 195 -1.94 15.22 4.25
N ILE A 196 -1.71 16.32 4.96
CA ILE A 196 -2.17 16.44 6.35
C ILE A 196 -3.69 16.31 6.36
N ASN A 197 -4.18 15.29 7.07
CA ASN A 197 -5.60 15.07 7.28
C ASN A 197 -6.06 15.89 8.49
N ALA A 198 -6.17 17.21 8.30
CA ALA A 198 -6.53 18.15 9.37
C ALA A 198 -7.89 17.79 10.02
N ALA A 199 -8.84 17.28 9.22
CA ALA A 199 -10.13 16.78 9.71
C ALA A 199 -9.96 15.71 10.78
N ARG A 200 -9.17 14.68 10.46
CA ARG A 200 -8.95 13.54 11.34
C ARG A 200 -8.09 13.89 12.55
N GLN A 201 -7.09 14.74 12.36
CA GLN A 201 -6.26 15.24 13.45
C GLN A 201 -7.10 16.08 14.42
N ALA A 202 -7.96 16.98 13.93
CA ALA A 202 -8.86 17.78 14.74
C ALA A 202 -9.91 16.94 15.49
N LEU A 203 -10.38 15.82 14.91
CA LEU A 203 -11.19 14.84 15.62
C LEU A 203 -10.43 14.15 16.76
N SER A 204 -9.15 13.83 16.55
CA SER A 204 -8.33 13.16 17.56
C SER A 204 -7.95 14.04 18.75
N GLN A 205 -8.00 15.37 18.58
CA GLN A 205 -7.66 16.36 19.60
C GLN A 205 -8.94 16.90 20.27
N LEU A 206 -9.44 16.20 21.29
CA LEU A 206 -10.67 16.60 22.01
C LEU A 206 -10.59 17.99 22.67
N HIS A 207 -9.40 18.39 23.11
CA HIS A 207 -9.15 19.64 23.85
C HIS A 207 -7.80 20.29 23.47
N GLY A 208 -7.34 20.07 22.23
CA GLY A 208 -6.05 20.54 21.75
C GLY A 208 -6.09 21.92 21.10
N GLU A 209 -4.91 22.39 20.69
CA GLU A 209 -4.77 23.55 19.81
C GLU A 209 -5.46 23.28 18.47
N ALA A 210 -5.97 24.33 17.83
CA ALA A 210 -6.59 24.19 16.52
C ALA A 210 -5.55 23.67 15.49
N VAL A 211 -5.97 22.74 14.64
CA VAL A 211 -5.11 22.12 13.63
C VAL A 211 -5.06 23.02 12.41
N ALA A 212 -3.86 23.46 12.03
CA ALA A 212 -3.66 24.17 10.78
C ALA A 212 -3.93 23.23 9.60
N LYS A 213 -4.90 23.60 8.75
CA LYS A 213 -5.16 22.91 7.49
C LYS A 213 -4.35 23.56 6.37
N PRO A 214 -3.47 22.82 5.68
CA PRO A 214 -2.83 23.34 4.48
C PRO A 214 -3.86 23.68 3.39
N PRO A 215 -3.72 24.81 2.68
CA PRO A 215 -4.59 25.18 1.57
C PRO A 215 -4.75 24.03 0.57
N PHE A 216 -5.97 23.82 0.06
CA PHE A 216 -6.22 22.79 -0.93
C PHE A 216 -5.44 23.01 -2.23
N ALA A 217 -5.45 24.24 -2.73
CA ALA A 217 -4.71 24.69 -3.89
C ALA A 217 -3.74 25.80 -3.49
N ALA A 218 -2.64 25.95 -4.24
CA ALA A 218 -1.72 27.04 -4.03
C ALA A 218 -2.31 28.35 -4.55
N SER A 219 -2.32 29.38 -3.72
CA SER A 219 -2.65 30.74 -4.17
C SER A 219 -1.48 31.35 -4.94
N GLU A 220 -1.75 32.40 -5.74
CA GLU A 220 -0.71 33.17 -6.42
C GLU A 220 0.30 33.78 -5.42
N ALA A 221 -0.14 34.11 -4.22
CA ALA A 221 0.73 34.61 -3.16
C ALA A 221 1.70 33.52 -2.67
N MET A 222 1.21 32.29 -2.45
CA MET A 222 2.06 31.16 -2.06
C MET A 222 3.07 30.80 -3.15
N LEU A 223 2.63 30.82 -4.42
CA LEU A 223 3.52 30.59 -5.55
C LEU A 223 4.61 31.67 -5.61
N ALA A 224 4.24 32.95 -5.49
CA ALA A 224 5.20 34.05 -5.50
C ALA A 224 6.17 34.01 -4.32
N GLU A 225 5.70 33.64 -3.13
CA GLU A 225 6.54 33.46 -1.93
C GLU A 225 7.54 32.33 -2.12
N ALA A 226 7.10 31.17 -2.62
CA ALA A 226 7.99 30.05 -2.91
C ALA A 226 9.03 30.41 -3.99
N GLU A 227 8.62 31.08 -5.06
CA GLU A 227 9.54 31.55 -6.11
C GLU A 227 10.57 32.56 -5.57
N ALA A 228 10.15 33.48 -4.72
CA ALA A 228 11.05 34.45 -4.08
C ALA A 228 12.04 33.76 -3.13
N ARG A 229 11.58 32.77 -2.36
CA ARG A 229 12.41 31.98 -1.45
C ARG A 229 13.44 31.13 -2.20
N LEU A 230 13.01 30.45 -3.27
CA LEU A 230 13.87 29.60 -4.09
C LEU A 230 14.80 30.41 -5.01
N GLY A 231 14.45 31.65 -5.34
CA GLY A 231 15.17 32.47 -6.32
C GLY A 231 14.89 32.09 -7.78
N PHE A 232 13.89 31.23 -8.03
CA PHE A 232 13.53 30.72 -9.36
C PHE A 232 12.04 30.90 -9.64
N ARG A 233 11.68 31.02 -10.92
CA ARG A 233 10.29 31.03 -11.37
C ARG A 233 9.84 29.61 -11.70
N LEU A 234 8.73 29.17 -11.11
CA LEU A 234 8.18 27.86 -11.39
C LEU A 234 7.60 27.82 -12.82
N PRO A 235 7.75 26.69 -13.55
CA PRO A 235 7.13 26.50 -14.85
C PRO A 235 5.61 26.75 -14.83
N VAL A 236 5.06 27.36 -15.88
CA VAL A 236 3.64 27.76 -15.93
C VAL A 236 2.71 26.57 -15.72
N THR A 237 2.96 25.44 -16.37
CA THR A 237 2.14 24.22 -16.20
C THR A 237 2.24 23.66 -14.79
N LEU A 238 3.42 23.72 -14.15
CA LEU A 238 3.56 23.32 -12.75
C LEU A 238 2.77 24.25 -11.81
N ARG A 239 2.77 25.56 -12.06
CA ARG A 239 1.92 26.51 -11.32
C ARG A 239 0.43 26.16 -11.46
N GLN A 240 0.00 25.78 -12.68
CA GLN A 240 -1.38 25.35 -12.92
C GLN A 240 -1.73 24.08 -12.16
N LEU A 241 -0.82 23.10 -12.11
CA LEU A 241 -1.00 21.89 -11.29
C LEU A 241 -1.15 22.24 -9.81
N TYR A 242 -0.30 23.12 -9.28
CA TYR A 242 -0.42 23.60 -7.89
C TYR A 242 -1.71 24.38 -7.62
N GLY A 243 -2.22 25.10 -8.62
CA GLY A 243 -3.52 25.77 -8.58
C GLY A 243 -4.72 24.79 -8.58
N VAL A 244 -4.52 23.54 -9.04
CA VAL A 244 -5.52 22.47 -8.88
C VAL A 244 -5.37 21.79 -7.53
N MET A 245 -4.15 21.50 -7.10
CA MET A 245 -3.87 20.89 -5.79
C MET A 245 -2.46 21.22 -5.31
N ASN A 246 -2.33 21.68 -4.07
CA ASN A 246 -1.05 22.05 -3.49
C ASN A 246 -0.21 20.82 -3.07
N GLY A 247 0.34 20.11 -4.05
CA GLY A 247 1.01 18.83 -3.85
C GLY A 247 0.03 17.68 -3.56
N GLY A 248 0.55 16.47 -3.36
CA GLY A 248 -0.26 15.28 -3.09
C GLY A 248 0.05 14.11 -4.02
N TYR A 249 -0.70 13.02 -3.87
CA TYR A 249 -0.45 11.77 -4.58
C TYR A 249 -0.83 11.83 -6.07
N VAL A 250 0.13 11.48 -6.92
CA VAL A 250 0.03 11.53 -8.38
C VAL A 250 -0.06 10.11 -8.99
N GLY A 251 0.05 9.06 -8.17
CA GLY A 251 0.04 7.68 -8.63
C GLY A 251 1.33 7.26 -9.32
N TRP A 252 1.42 5.98 -9.68
CA TRP A 252 2.56 5.46 -10.44
C TRP A 252 2.55 6.04 -11.86
N GLN A 253 3.47 6.97 -12.08
CA GLN A 253 3.65 7.64 -13.35
C GLN A 253 5.03 7.31 -13.89
N TYR A 254 5.14 7.21 -15.20
CA TYR A 254 6.31 6.74 -15.91
C TYR A 254 6.65 7.70 -17.04
N VAL A 255 7.94 7.83 -17.32
CA VAL A 255 8.45 8.47 -18.54
C VAL A 255 9.26 7.45 -19.35
N PRO A 256 9.29 7.59 -20.69
CA PRO A 256 10.08 6.71 -21.52
C PRO A 256 11.58 7.06 -21.40
N LEU A 257 12.43 6.03 -21.35
CA LEU A 257 13.90 6.17 -21.36
C LEU A 257 14.46 6.30 -22.79
N LYS A 258 13.65 5.99 -23.80
CA LYS A 258 14.01 6.10 -25.22
C LYS A 258 12.79 6.39 -26.09
N ALA A 259 13.01 6.86 -27.31
CA ALA A 259 11.93 7.32 -28.20
C ALA A 259 10.92 6.22 -28.59
N ASP A 260 11.37 4.97 -28.71
CA ASP A 260 10.57 3.79 -29.07
C ASP A 260 10.41 2.83 -27.88
N ALA A 261 10.08 3.38 -26.71
CA ALA A 261 9.85 2.61 -25.49
C ALA A 261 8.78 1.53 -25.68
N LYS A 262 9.16 0.28 -25.46
CA LYS A 262 8.27 -0.89 -25.44
C LYS A 262 7.61 -1.02 -24.07
N PRO A 263 6.50 -1.76 -23.91
CA PRO A 263 5.84 -1.94 -22.62
C PRO A 263 6.57 -2.96 -21.72
N VAL A 264 7.87 -2.72 -21.50
CA VAL A 264 8.77 -3.48 -20.63
C VAL A 264 9.43 -2.52 -19.65
N ASP A 265 9.66 -2.95 -18.41
CA ASP A 265 10.10 -2.05 -17.33
C ASP A 265 11.42 -1.34 -17.66
N GLU A 266 12.27 -1.99 -18.45
CA GLU A 266 13.60 -1.51 -18.85
C GLU A 266 13.57 -0.26 -19.76
N ASP A 267 12.44 -0.03 -20.41
CA ASP A 267 12.24 1.10 -21.33
C ASP A 267 11.55 2.31 -20.66
N TRP A 268 11.15 2.16 -19.39
CA TRP A 268 10.42 3.17 -18.64
C TRP A 268 11.06 3.48 -17.30
N ARG A 269 10.83 4.69 -16.80
CA ARG A 269 11.30 5.13 -15.50
C ARG A 269 10.17 5.77 -14.71
N GLY A 270 9.99 5.32 -13.47
CA GLY A 270 9.07 5.98 -12.53
C GLY A 270 9.42 7.46 -12.37
N ALA A 271 8.46 8.34 -12.62
CA ALA A 271 8.65 9.79 -12.68
C ALA A 271 8.52 10.49 -11.33
N PHE A 272 7.93 9.82 -10.35
CA PHE A 272 7.85 10.22 -8.95
C PHE A 272 8.09 8.94 -8.16
N SER A 273 9.10 8.91 -7.27
CA SER A 273 9.61 7.68 -6.65
C SER A 273 8.49 6.69 -6.27
N ILE A 274 8.70 5.43 -6.64
CA ILE A 274 7.70 4.36 -6.74
C ILE A 274 6.82 4.12 -5.49
N ASP A 275 7.29 4.46 -4.29
CA ASP A 275 6.57 4.13 -3.05
C ASP A 275 5.80 5.34 -2.46
N TYR A 276 6.13 6.56 -2.89
CA TYR A 276 5.45 7.78 -2.43
C TYR A 276 4.64 8.45 -3.53
N SER A 277 5.14 8.39 -4.77
CA SER A 277 4.48 8.86 -5.99
C SER A 277 3.62 10.11 -5.79
N SER A 278 4.25 11.16 -5.24
CA SER A 278 3.60 12.39 -4.84
C SER A 278 4.42 13.60 -5.25
N LEU A 279 3.71 14.70 -5.48
CA LEU A 279 4.30 16.02 -5.69
C LEU A 279 4.41 16.75 -4.35
N VAL A 280 5.58 17.30 -4.05
CA VAL A 280 5.84 18.09 -2.84
C VAL A 280 4.97 19.37 -2.86
N PRO A 281 4.33 19.78 -1.75
CA PRO A 281 3.59 21.04 -1.68
C PRO A 281 4.48 22.26 -1.97
N VAL A 282 3.91 23.33 -2.52
CA VAL A 282 4.68 24.52 -2.94
C VAL A 282 5.50 25.14 -1.80
N GLY A 283 4.94 25.14 -0.58
CA GLY A 283 5.59 25.69 0.61
C GLY A 283 6.85 24.91 1.01
N ASP A 284 6.90 23.63 0.66
CA ASP A 284 7.94 22.69 1.06
C ASP A 284 8.97 22.45 -0.06
N LEU A 285 8.78 23.06 -1.24
CA LEU A 285 9.76 23.02 -2.32
C LEU A 285 11.10 23.57 -1.81
N ARG A 286 12.19 22.91 -2.14
CA ARG A 286 13.53 23.27 -1.69
C ARG A 286 14.58 22.86 -2.69
N THR A 287 15.76 23.45 -2.58
CA THR A 287 16.88 23.04 -3.43
C THR A 287 17.43 21.68 -2.98
N VAL A 288 18.17 20.99 -3.85
CA VAL A 288 18.87 19.75 -3.48
C VAL A 288 19.89 20.04 -2.38
N ALA A 289 20.54 21.22 -2.39
CA ALA A 289 21.47 21.61 -1.33
C ALA A 289 20.76 21.68 0.03
N GLU A 290 19.63 22.40 0.11
CA GLU A 290 18.81 22.48 1.33
C GLU A 290 18.24 21.11 1.76
N HIS A 291 18.00 20.20 0.81
CA HIS A 291 17.57 18.84 1.13
C HIS A 291 18.70 18.02 1.77
N TYR A 292 19.93 18.13 1.25
CA TYR A 292 21.08 17.38 1.76
C TYR A 292 21.58 17.89 3.11
N ASP A 293 21.40 19.17 3.42
CA ASP A 293 21.75 19.77 4.71
C ASP A 293 21.05 19.07 5.91
N ASP A 294 19.90 18.42 5.67
CA ASP A 294 19.19 17.62 6.69
C ASP A 294 19.91 16.29 7.02
N PHE A 295 20.74 15.76 6.11
CA PHE A 295 21.27 14.40 6.17
C PHE A 295 22.79 14.33 6.30
N THR A 296 23.51 15.30 5.72
CA THR A 296 24.97 15.33 5.74
C THR A 296 25.46 16.77 5.91
N HIS A 297 26.65 16.90 6.48
CA HIS A 297 27.38 18.16 6.56
C HIS A 297 28.71 18.09 5.79
N GLU A 298 28.94 16.97 5.08
CA GLU A 298 30.13 16.72 4.28
C GLU A 298 29.89 17.30 2.86
N PRO A 299 30.59 18.37 2.46
CA PRO A 299 30.34 19.03 1.17
C PRO A 299 30.55 18.12 -0.04
N GLU A 300 31.38 17.08 0.09
CA GLU A 300 31.64 16.08 -0.94
C GLU A 300 30.46 15.16 -1.26
N ASP A 301 29.50 15.03 -0.34
CA ASP A 301 28.28 14.24 -0.54
C ASP A 301 27.19 15.02 -1.29
N VAL A 302 27.32 16.34 -1.37
CA VAL A 302 26.34 17.22 -2.01
C VAL A 302 26.56 17.24 -3.53
N PRO A 303 25.54 16.94 -4.35
CA PRO A 303 25.67 17.01 -5.79
C PRO A 303 26.13 18.38 -6.30
N ALA A 304 26.89 18.39 -7.40
CA ALA A 304 27.30 19.64 -8.03
C ALA A 304 26.09 20.48 -8.48
N ASP A 305 26.17 21.80 -8.29
CA ASP A 305 25.09 22.77 -8.57
C ASP A 305 23.76 22.45 -7.86
N ALA A 306 23.80 21.78 -6.71
CA ALA A 306 22.60 21.40 -5.94
C ALA A 306 21.72 22.60 -5.50
N ASP A 307 22.29 23.80 -5.44
CA ASP A 307 21.59 25.07 -5.20
C ASP A 307 20.71 25.51 -6.39
N LYS A 308 20.88 24.92 -7.57
CA LYS A 308 20.11 25.21 -8.80
C LYS A 308 19.15 24.10 -9.20
N LEU A 309 19.03 23.07 -8.36
CA LEU A 309 18.14 21.93 -8.57
C LEU A 309 17.03 21.99 -7.54
N VAL A 310 15.77 22.13 -7.96
CA VAL A 310 14.62 22.21 -7.03
C VAL A 310 13.91 20.86 -6.98
N VAL A 311 13.71 20.34 -5.78
CA VAL A 311 13.10 19.03 -5.53
C VAL A 311 11.58 19.10 -5.73
N LEU A 312 11.05 18.38 -6.72
CA LEU A 312 9.61 18.13 -6.87
C LEU A 312 9.15 16.90 -6.10
N GLN A 313 10.03 15.92 -5.97
CA GLN A 313 9.86 14.71 -5.18
C GLN A 313 11.24 14.13 -4.86
N ALA A 314 11.42 13.61 -3.64
CA ALA A 314 12.64 12.91 -3.25
C ALA A 314 12.33 11.72 -2.36
N ARG A 315 13.08 10.64 -2.57
CA ARG A 315 13.17 9.48 -1.68
C ARG A 315 14.62 9.01 -1.64
N TYR A 316 15.32 9.31 -0.55
CA TYR A 316 16.76 9.08 -0.47
C TYR A 316 17.46 9.73 -1.68
N GLY A 317 18.24 8.97 -2.46
CA GLY A 317 18.89 9.49 -3.68
C GLY A 317 18.00 9.54 -4.93
N ASP A 318 16.81 8.92 -4.93
CA ASP A 318 15.87 8.90 -6.07
C ASP A 318 15.01 10.16 -6.05
N MET A 319 15.17 11.04 -7.04
CA MET A 319 14.53 12.36 -7.05
C MET A 319 14.04 12.78 -8.44
N THR A 320 12.97 13.58 -8.43
CA THR A 320 12.47 14.32 -9.57
C THR A 320 12.71 15.80 -9.33
N LEU A 321 13.47 16.44 -10.22
CA LEU A 321 14.04 17.75 -10.01
C LEU A 321 13.69 18.71 -11.14
N LEU A 322 13.48 19.99 -10.82
CA LEU A 322 13.60 21.09 -11.77
C LEU A 322 15.07 21.49 -11.90
N ASP A 323 15.56 21.63 -13.13
CA ASP A 323 16.96 21.97 -13.42
C ASP A 323 17.08 23.40 -13.98
N TYR A 324 17.65 24.30 -13.19
CA TYR A 324 17.91 25.70 -13.57
C TYR A 324 19.38 25.97 -13.93
N ARG A 325 20.23 24.94 -14.07
CA ARG A 325 21.66 25.14 -14.37
C ARG A 325 21.90 25.80 -15.73
N ARG A 326 20.97 25.63 -16.68
CA ARG A 326 21.06 26.17 -18.04
C ARG A 326 20.47 27.56 -18.20
N GLY A 327 19.76 28.09 -17.20
CA GLY A 327 19.10 29.38 -17.29
C GLY A 327 17.83 29.49 -16.44
N PRO A 328 17.03 30.54 -16.66
CA PRO A 328 15.82 30.80 -15.88
C PRO A 328 14.64 29.89 -16.25
N GLU A 329 14.70 29.20 -17.40
CA GLU A 329 13.72 28.20 -17.80
C GLU A 329 14.15 26.83 -17.28
N ALA A 330 13.27 26.18 -16.51
CA ALA A 330 13.58 24.91 -15.88
C ALA A 330 13.43 23.73 -16.85
N GLY A 331 14.48 22.93 -16.97
CA GLY A 331 14.37 21.54 -17.42
C GLY A 331 13.84 20.63 -16.30
N VAL A 332 13.71 19.34 -16.59
CA VAL A 332 13.38 18.32 -15.58
C VAL A 332 14.43 17.20 -15.61
N LEU A 333 14.87 16.76 -14.44
CA LEU A 333 15.73 15.59 -14.29
C LEU A 333 15.04 14.55 -13.41
N ILE A 334 15.20 13.28 -13.78
CA ILE A 334 14.99 12.16 -12.88
C ILE A 334 16.37 11.59 -12.57
N VAL A 335 16.72 11.52 -11.30
CA VAL A 335 18.05 11.16 -10.85
C VAL A 335 18.00 10.07 -9.77
N ASP A 336 19.07 9.30 -9.68
CA ASP A 336 19.36 8.39 -8.57
C ASP A 336 20.80 8.62 -8.08
N TYR A 337 20.95 9.45 -7.05
CA TYR A 337 22.22 9.70 -6.37
C TYR A 337 22.68 8.53 -5.48
N GLY A 338 21.84 7.49 -5.31
CA GLY A 338 22.20 6.25 -4.61
C GLY A 338 22.97 5.25 -5.47
N LYS A 339 23.15 5.54 -6.78
CA LYS A 339 23.97 4.73 -7.68
C LYS A 339 25.43 4.65 -7.21
N GLN A 340 26.13 3.62 -7.72
CA GLN A 340 27.53 3.41 -7.38
C GLN A 340 28.39 4.63 -7.78
N PRO A 341 29.43 4.97 -6.99
CA PRO A 341 30.34 6.06 -7.33
C PRO A 341 30.88 5.95 -8.76
N GLY A 342 30.76 7.04 -9.53
CA GLY A 342 31.18 7.12 -10.93
C GLY A 342 30.14 6.72 -11.97
N ALA A 343 28.97 6.22 -11.56
CA ALA A 343 27.82 6.09 -12.46
C ALA A 343 27.15 7.46 -12.67
N ASP A 344 26.54 7.67 -13.85
CA ASP A 344 25.73 8.86 -14.10
C ASP A 344 24.45 8.79 -13.24
N PRO A 345 24.22 9.76 -12.33
CA PRO A 345 23.01 9.79 -11.53
C PRO A 345 21.76 10.04 -12.37
N VAL A 346 21.87 10.71 -13.53
CA VAL A 346 20.71 11.08 -14.35
C VAL A 346 20.16 9.86 -15.09
N ASP A 347 18.92 9.50 -14.79
CA ASP A 347 18.17 8.46 -15.50
C ASP A 347 17.45 9.02 -16.73
N ALA A 348 16.86 10.21 -16.60
CA ALA A 348 16.15 10.90 -17.68
C ALA A 348 16.30 12.41 -17.54
N ALA A 349 16.29 13.11 -18.67
CA ALA A 349 16.36 14.56 -18.74
C ALA A 349 15.41 15.09 -19.82
N PHE A 350 14.72 16.19 -19.52
CA PHE A 350 13.80 16.89 -20.40
C PHE A 350 14.19 18.36 -20.44
N ASP A 351 14.06 18.99 -21.61
CA ASP A 351 14.49 20.38 -21.79
C ASP A 351 13.50 21.37 -21.17
N SER A 352 12.26 20.94 -20.89
CA SER A 352 11.25 21.74 -20.20
C SER A 352 10.31 20.87 -19.36
N PHE A 353 9.61 21.51 -18.42
CA PHE A 353 8.53 20.87 -17.68
C PHE A 353 7.34 20.44 -18.56
N ASP A 354 7.03 21.21 -19.61
CA ASP A 354 5.92 20.88 -20.53
C ASP A 354 6.22 19.62 -21.34
N GLU A 355 7.48 19.46 -21.78
CA GLU A 355 7.94 18.24 -22.42
C GLU A 355 7.82 17.05 -21.47
N PHE A 356 8.37 17.15 -20.25
CA PHE A 356 8.23 16.13 -19.21
C PHE A 356 6.75 15.77 -18.96
N PHE A 357 5.88 16.77 -18.75
CA PHE A 357 4.48 16.54 -18.47
C PHE A 357 3.75 15.82 -19.62
N SER A 358 4.10 16.16 -20.87
CA SER A 358 3.52 15.52 -22.06
C SER A 358 3.98 14.08 -22.29
N THR A 359 5.14 13.69 -21.75
CA THR A 359 5.68 12.33 -21.85
C THR A 359 5.21 11.41 -20.72
N LEU A 360 4.69 11.96 -19.63
CA LEU A 360 4.13 11.17 -18.53
C LEU A 360 3.04 10.23 -19.01
N ARG A 361 3.18 8.96 -18.60
CA ARG A 361 2.19 7.90 -18.73
C ARG A 361 1.87 7.38 -17.34
N ARG A 362 0.71 6.77 -17.22
CA ARG A 362 0.33 6.02 -16.02
C ARG A 362 0.03 4.59 -16.45
N GLU A 363 0.05 3.67 -15.52
CA GLU A 363 -0.53 2.37 -15.77
C GLU A 363 -1.98 2.55 -16.23
N ARG A 364 -2.33 1.84 -17.30
CA ARG A 364 -3.71 1.72 -17.72
C ARG A 364 -4.40 1.06 -16.55
N ARG A 365 -5.37 1.76 -15.96
CA ARG A 365 -6.33 1.10 -15.09
C ARG A 365 -6.92 -0.03 -15.91
N SER A 366 -6.60 -1.29 -15.58
CA SER A 366 -6.98 -2.45 -16.37
C SER A 366 -8.45 -2.31 -16.76
N PRO A 367 -8.77 -2.05 -18.04
CA PRO A 367 -10.15 -1.88 -18.47
C PRO A 367 -10.73 -3.29 -18.57
N GLY A 368 -11.06 -3.87 -17.41
CA GLY A 368 -11.24 -5.31 -17.31
C GLY A 368 -11.27 -5.89 -15.92
N VAL A 369 -10.84 -5.13 -14.89
CA VAL A 369 -11.50 -5.24 -13.58
C VAL A 369 -12.31 -3.96 -13.39
N ALA A 370 -13.33 -3.77 -14.24
CA ALA A 370 -14.61 -3.49 -13.58
C ALA A 370 -14.74 -4.69 -12.63
N PRO A 371 -14.67 -4.50 -11.30
CA PRO A 371 -14.99 -5.60 -10.40
C PRO A 371 -16.26 -6.14 -11.00
N SER A 372 -16.31 -7.43 -11.33
CA SER A 372 -17.59 -7.98 -11.71
C SER A 372 -18.46 -7.65 -10.49
N ALA A 373 -19.31 -6.64 -10.63
CA ALA A 373 -19.75 -5.88 -9.46
C ALA A 373 -20.66 -6.77 -8.59
N ASP A 374 -21.11 -7.87 -9.19
CA ASP A 374 -21.84 -8.95 -8.56
C ASP A 374 -20.95 -10.05 -7.94
N SER A 375 -19.67 -10.22 -8.30
CA SER A 375 -18.80 -11.25 -7.68
C SER A 375 -18.11 -10.82 -6.40
N ASP A 376 -17.81 -9.53 -6.25
CA ASP A 376 -16.87 -9.07 -5.23
C ASP A 376 -17.54 -8.52 -3.98
N LEU A 377 -18.78 -8.05 -4.09
CA LEU A 377 -19.54 -7.59 -2.93
C LEU A 377 -20.36 -8.72 -2.34
N GLU A 378 -20.33 -8.82 -1.02
CA GLU A 378 -21.17 -9.77 -0.30
C GLU A 378 -22.64 -9.32 -0.26
N ARG A 379 -23.49 -10.16 0.31
CA ARG A 379 -24.90 -9.81 0.54
C ARG A 379 -24.99 -8.56 1.44
N PRO A 380 -26.06 -7.76 1.30
CA PRO A 380 -26.28 -6.62 2.17
C PRO A 380 -26.33 -7.06 3.63
N LEU A 381 -25.78 -6.25 4.52
CA LEU A 381 -25.75 -6.48 5.96
C LEU A 381 -27.17 -6.59 6.55
N GLY A 382 -28.17 -5.95 5.94
CA GLY A 382 -29.57 -6.10 6.32
C GLY A 382 -30.11 -7.53 6.21
N GLU A 383 -29.58 -8.33 5.29
CA GLU A 383 -29.94 -9.75 5.11
C GLU A 383 -29.24 -10.67 6.12
N ALA A 384 -28.21 -10.19 6.82
CA ALA A 384 -27.54 -10.97 7.85
C ALA A 384 -28.41 -11.10 9.12
N PRO A 385 -28.36 -12.25 9.82
CA PRO A 385 -28.97 -12.39 11.13
C PRO A 385 -28.49 -11.30 12.08
N GLU A 386 -29.39 -10.75 12.90
CA GLU A 386 -29.12 -9.61 13.78
C GLU A 386 -27.87 -9.81 14.65
N ALA A 387 -27.71 -11.00 15.25
CA ALA A 387 -26.56 -11.35 16.08
C ALA A 387 -25.21 -11.34 15.33
N LEU A 388 -25.21 -11.41 14.00
CA LEU A 388 -24.02 -11.39 13.15
C LEU A 388 -23.74 -10.02 12.55
N ARG A 389 -24.68 -9.07 12.61
CA ARG A 389 -24.51 -7.76 11.96
C ARG A 389 -23.32 -6.99 12.51
N ALA A 390 -23.16 -6.89 13.82
CA ALA A 390 -22.04 -6.16 14.41
C ALA A 390 -20.67 -6.81 14.09
N PRO A 391 -20.47 -8.14 14.25
CA PRO A 391 -19.25 -8.80 13.80
C PRO A 391 -18.95 -8.61 12.31
N MET A 392 -19.97 -8.74 11.44
CA MET A 392 -19.80 -8.55 9.98
C MET A 392 -19.52 -7.10 9.60
N PHE A 393 -20.07 -6.14 10.34
CA PHE A 393 -19.83 -4.72 10.11
C PHE A 393 -18.41 -4.32 10.49
N TRP A 394 -17.94 -4.74 11.66
CA TRP A 394 -16.63 -4.37 12.19
C TRP A 394 -15.46 -5.24 11.69
N GLY A 395 -15.73 -6.44 11.19
CA GLY A 395 -14.73 -7.36 10.65
C GLY A 395 -13.82 -7.98 11.72
N GLU A 396 -12.64 -8.46 11.31
CA GLU A 396 -11.59 -8.90 12.22
C GLU A 396 -11.11 -7.72 13.07
N ALA A 397 -11.36 -7.82 14.38
CA ALA A 397 -11.24 -6.72 15.31
C ALA A 397 -9.78 -6.28 15.53
N ARG A 398 -9.44 -5.09 15.03
CA ARG A 398 -8.33 -4.28 15.53
C ARG A 398 -8.86 -3.02 16.23
N PRO A 399 -8.25 -2.58 17.34
CA PRO A 399 -8.56 -1.28 17.94
C PRO A 399 -8.38 -0.16 16.92
N HIS A 400 -9.20 0.90 17.04
CA HIS A 400 -9.08 2.06 16.17
C HIS A 400 -7.73 2.76 16.36
N ALA A 401 -7.25 3.49 15.34
CA ALA A 401 -6.00 4.23 15.40
C ALA A 401 -5.96 5.23 16.58
N PHE A 402 -7.11 5.78 16.98
CA PHE A 402 -7.19 6.68 18.14
C PHE A 402 -6.80 5.97 19.45
N TYR A 403 -7.23 4.72 19.62
CA TYR A 403 -6.81 3.90 20.75
C TYR A 403 -5.32 3.60 20.71
N LEU A 404 -4.83 3.14 19.55
CA LEU A 404 -3.41 2.82 19.37
C LEU A 404 -2.50 4.03 19.62
N ASN A 405 -2.89 5.20 19.12
CA ASN A 405 -2.16 6.45 19.33
C ASN A 405 -2.17 6.86 20.80
N ALA A 406 -3.31 6.77 21.50
CA ALA A 406 -3.38 7.06 22.93
C ALA A 406 -2.48 6.13 23.76
N VAL A 407 -2.50 4.82 23.48
CA VAL A 407 -1.60 3.84 24.10
C VAL A 407 -0.12 4.17 23.85
N GLN A 408 0.22 4.60 22.63
CA GLN A 408 1.59 5.02 22.30
C GLN A 408 2.01 6.28 23.07
N ARG A 409 1.10 7.25 23.27
CA ARG A 409 1.34 8.46 24.07
C ARG A 409 1.43 8.18 25.57
N LYS A 410 0.80 7.10 26.06
CA LYS A 410 0.74 6.72 27.49
C LYS A 410 0.15 7.81 28.38
N ASP A 411 -0.81 8.55 27.87
CA ASP A 411 -1.42 9.71 28.54
C ASP A 411 -2.75 9.38 29.24
N GLY A 412 -3.22 8.13 29.16
CA GLY A 412 -4.48 7.71 29.78
C GLY A 412 -5.73 8.15 29.01
N SER A 413 -5.56 8.67 27.78
CA SER A 413 -6.66 9.13 26.92
C SER A 413 -7.24 8.04 26.02
N GLU A 414 -6.98 6.77 26.33
CA GLU A 414 -7.49 5.66 25.54
C GLU A 414 -9.03 5.67 25.54
N PRO A 415 -9.70 5.71 24.36
CA PRO A 415 -11.14 5.55 24.28
C PRO A 415 -11.53 4.15 24.78
N ALA A 416 -12.75 4.02 25.28
CA ALA A 416 -13.28 2.71 25.66
C ALA A 416 -13.28 1.79 24.43
N LEU A 417 -13.06 0.48 24.63
CA LEU A 417 -13.10 -0.50 23.53
C LEU A 417 -14.53 -0.78 23.03
N ALA A 418 -15.53 -0.52 23.87
CA ALA A 418 -16.95 -0.68 23.64
C ALA A 418 -17.71 0.45 24.34
N ALA A 419 -18.82 0.91 23.75
CA ALA A 419 -19.63 1.97 24.33
C ALA A 419 -20.65 1.40 25.32
N ASP A 420 -20.44 1.61 26.62
CA ASP A 420 -21.45 1.30 27.63
C ASP A 420 -22.56 2.36 27.69
N ASP A 421 -23.64 2.08 28.43
CA ASP A 421 -24.78 3.00 28.54
C ASP A 421 -24.37 4.35 29.15
N ALA A 422 -23.35 4.36 30.01
CA ALA A 422 -22.83 5.58 30.60
C ALA A 422 -22.11 6.44 29.53
N LEU A 423 -21.33 5.84 28.63
CA LEU A 423 -20.70 6.54 27.52
C LEU A 423 -21.73 7.07 26.52
N VAL A 424 -22.74 6.26 26.19
CA VAL A 424 -23.85 6.70 25.32
C VAL A 424 -24.55 7.91 25.92
N ALA A 425 -24.99 7.82 27.18
CA ALA A 425 -25.70 8.91 27.85
C ALA A 425 -24.85 10.18 27.98
N ARG A 426 -23.55 10.05 28.30
CA ARG A 426 -22.63 11.21 28.33
C ARG A 426 -22.47 11.84 26.95
N THR A 427 -22.42 11.04 25.90
CA THR A 427 -22.24 11.53 24.53
C THR A 427 -23.48 12.25 24.03
N GLU A 428 -24.66 11.67 24.22
CA GLU A 428 -25.95 12.33 23.92
C GLU A 428 -26.09 13.66 24.67
N ALA A 429 -25.78 13.68 25.96
CA ALA A 429 -25.83 14.90 26.77
C ALA A 429 -24.84 15.97 26.27
N ARG A 430 -23.64 15.57 25.86
CA ARG A 430 -22.60 16.46 25.33
C ARG A 430 -22.98 17.05 23.96
N LEU A 431 -23.58 16.24 23.10
CA LEU A 431 -23.99 16.66 21.75
C LEU A 431 -25.36 17.35 21.73
N GLY A 432 -26.18 17.15 22.76
CA GLY A 432 -27.54 17.70 22.82
C GLY A 432 -28.53 16.99 21.88
N VAL A 433 -28.26 15.74 21.50
CA VAL A 433 -29.08 14.94 20.57
C VAL A 433 -29.31 13.52 21.12
N ARG A 434 -30.28 12.81 20.57
CA ARG A 434 -30.44 11.36 20.79
C ARG A 434 -29.77 10.59 19.65
N LEU A 435 -28.97 9.59 19.98
CA LEU A 435 -28.32 8.75 18.96
C LEU A 435 -29.28 7.65 18.49
N PRO A 436 -29.25 7.27 17.20
CA PRO A 436 -30.05 6.15 16.70
C PRO A 436 -29.74 4.85 17.48
N PRO A 437 -30.75 4.07 17.92
CA PRO A 437 -30.52 2.85 18.70
C PRO A 437 -29.57 1.86 18.03
N SER A 438 -29.74 1.61 16.73
CA SER A 438 -28.87 0.70 15.97
C SER A 438 -27.41 1.17 15.85
N LEU A 439 -27.18 2.49 15.86
CA LEU A 439 -25.83 3.03 15.97
C LEU A 439 -25.24 2.71 17.34
N THR A 440 -26.01 2.92 18.42
CA THR A 440 -25.51 2.61 19.77
C THR A 440 -25.24 1.11 19.96
N ASP A 441 -26.04 0.24 19.35
CA ASP A 441 -25.83 -1.21 19.40
C ASP A 441 -24.56 -1.65 18.68
N LEU A 442 -24.24 -1.04 17.53
CA LEU A 442 -22.97 -1.28 16.86
C LEU A 442 -21.77 -0.82 17.70
N TRP A 443 -21.87 0.34 18.36
CA TRP A 443 -20.78 0.87 19.18
C TRP A 443 -20.62 0.14 20.52
N ARG A 444 -21.69 -0.44 21.06
CA ARG A 444 -21.64 -1.40 22.19
C ARG A 444 -20.81 -2.63 21.85
N ALA A 445 -20.86 -3.10 20.60
CA ALA A 445 -20.05 -4.23 20.16
C ALA A 445 -18.57 -3.83 19.97
N LYS A 446 -18.31 -2.62 19.43
CA LYS A 446 -16.97 -2.06 19.23
C LYS A 446 -17.04 -0.54 19.06
N ASN A 447 -16.27 0.20 19.84
CA ASN A 447 -16.34 1.67 19.89
C ASN A 447 -15.41 2.32 18.83
N GLY A 448 -15.81 2.23 17.55
CA GLY A 448 -15.06 2.78 16.42
C GLY A 448 -13.99 1.84 15.86
N GLY A 449 -13.45 2.15 14.68
CA GLY A 449 -12.61 1.22 13.94
C GLY A 449 -12.74 1.35 12.43
N GLY A 450 -11.86 0.66 11.72
CA GLY A 450 -12.15 0.28 10.33
C GLY A 450 -13.34 -0.66 10.29
N VAL A 451 -14.15 -0.53 9.24
CA VAL A 451 -15.32 -1.38 8.97
C VAL A 451 -15.10 -2.27 7.75
N SER A 452 -15.62 -3.49 7.79
CA SER A 452 -15.60 -4.41 6.64
C SER A 452 -16.79 -4.19 5.72
N CYS A 453 -17.99 -3.93 6.26
CA CYS A 453 -19.17 -3.59 5.47
C CYS A 453 -19.21 -2.08 5.22
N ARG A 454 -18.85 -1.64 4.02
CA ARG A 454 -18.54 -0.24 3.75
C ARG A 454 -19.07 0.34 2.44
N PHE A 455 -19.50 -0.53 1.53
CA PHE A 455 -19.98 -0.11 0.21
C PHE A 455 -21.49 -0.17 0.13
N VAL A 456 -22.07 0.75 -0.64
CA VAL A 456 -23.49 0.73 -1.02
C VAL A 456 -23.60 0.70 -2.53
N ASP A 457 -24.47 -0.16 -3.06
CA ASP A 457 -24.80 -0.17 -4.48
C ASP A 457 -25.64 1.06 -4.83
N LEU A 458 -25.27 1.74 -5.90
CA LEU A 458 -26.10 2.70 -6.59
C LEU A 458 -26.89 1.96 -7.67
N GLU A 459 -28.19 2.23 -7.75
CA GLU A 459 -29.03 1.70 -8.83
C GLU A 459 -28.55 2.31 -10.16
N SER A 460 -27.86 1.50 -10.96
CA SER A 460 -27.58 1.80 -12.36
C SER A 460 -28.81 1.40 -13.19
N GLY A 461 -29.18 2.22 -14.19
CA GLY A 461 -30.28 1.87 -15.12
C GLY A 461 -30.08 0.50 -15.78
N GLU A 462 -31.15 -0.14 -16.25
CA GLU A 462 -31.10 -1.48 -16.87
C GLU A 462 -29.98 -1.58 -17.92
N GLY A 463 -29.10 -2.57 -17.76
CA GLY A 463 -27.98 -2.84 -18.68
C GLY A 463 -26.70 -2.04 -18.42
N LEU A 464 -26.68 -1.13 -17.44
CA LEU A 464 -25.46 -0.46 -17.01
C LEU A 464 -24.76 -1.23 -15.88
N PRO A 465 -23.42 -1.24 -15.83
CA PRO A 465 -22.70 -1.87 -14.73
C PRO A 465 -23.11 -1.25 -13.39
N ARG A 466 -23.33 -2.09 -12.37
CA ARG A 466 -23.57 -1.63 -10.99
C ARG A 466 -22.38 -0.77 -10.56
N THR A 467 -22.68 0.43 -10.07
CA THR A 467 -21.69 1.29 -9.44
C THR A 467 -21.88 1.21 -7.93
N TYR A 468 -20.79 1.23 -7.18
CA TYR A 468 -20.85 1.25 -5.72
C TYR A 468 -20.06 2.43 -5.19
N VAL A 469 -20.48 2.94 -4.04
CA VAL A 469 -19.81 4.04 -3.32
C VAL A 469 -19.40 3.56 -1.94
N GLU A 470 -18.19 3.91 -1.53
CA GLU A 470 -17.75 3.71 -0.15
C GLU A 470 -18.48 4.72 0.75
N ALA A 471 -19.43 4.24 1.55
CA ALA A 471 -20.29 5.07 2.39
C ALA A 471 -19.63 5.40 3.74
N VAL A 472 -18.89 4.47 4.33
CA VAL A 472 -18.18 4.62 5.61
C VAL A 472 -16.83 3.94 5.49
N ARG A 473 -15.79 4.35 6.24
CA ARG A 473 -14.51 3.62 6.19
C ARG A 473 -13.87 3.45 7.56
N TYR A 474 -13.78 4.53 8.33
CA TYR A 474 -13.19 4.50 9.66
C TYR A 474 -13.96 5.34 10.66
N LEU A 475 -14.90 4.70 11.32
CA LEU A 475 -15.75 5.36 12.29
C LEU A 475 -14.96 5.69 13.56
N VAL A 476 -15.12 6.91 14.07
CA VAL A 476 -14.43 7.32 15.29
C VAL A 476 -15.11 6.75 16.55
N PRO A 477 -14.36 6.60 17.66
CA PRO A 477 -14.94 6.27 18.95
C PRO A 477 -15.95 7.34 19.40
N MET A 478 -16.94 6.95 20.19
CA MET A 478 -18.06 7.81 20.60
C MET A 478 -17.62 9.02 21.43
N GLU A 479 -16.53 8.90 22.19
CA GLU A 479 -15.86 10.01 22.89
C GLU A 479 -15.49 11.16 21.93
N HIS A 480 -15.21 10.82 20.67
CA HIS A 480 -14.76 11.74 19.62
C HIS A 480 -15.86 12.22 18.69
N PHE A 481 -17.12 11.79 18.87
CA PHE A 481 -18.23 12.39 18.16
C PHE A 481 -18.28 13.88 18.47
N THR A 482 -18.50 14.71 17.47
CA THR A 482 -18.55 16.17 17.62
C THR A 482 -19.52 16.72 16.59
N THR A 483 -19.96 17.96 16.77
CA THR A 483 -20.77 18.62 15.74
C THR A 483 -19.87 19.12 14.61
N LEU A 484 -20.41 19.30 13.40
CA LEU A 484 -19.67 19.90 12.30
C LEU A 484 -19.20 21.32 12.64
N ALA A 485 -20.01 22.06 13.40
CA ALA A 485 -19.64 23.39 13.90
C ALA A 485 -18.36 23.33 14.74
N GLU A 486 -18.33 22.43 15.72
CA GLU A 486 -17.19 22.27 16.63
C GLU A 486 -15.96 21.70 15.90
N LEU A 487 -16.13 20.71 15.01
CA LEU A 487 -15.02 20.22 14.18
C LEU A 487 -14.41 21.34 13.33
N SER A 488 -15.26 22.16 12.69
CA SER A 488 -14.81 23.30 11.90
C SER A 488 -14.09 24.35 12.74
N ASP A 489 -14.43 24.53 14.02
CA ASP A 489 -13.74 25.48 14.91
C ASP A 489 -12.38 24.97 15.38
N ARG A 490 -12.17 23.65 15.36
CA ARG A 490 -10.87 23.03 15.66
C ARG A 490 -9.89 23.06 14.48
N ILE A 491 -10.30 23.57 13.32
CA ILE A 491 -9.46 23.66 12.12
C ILE A 491 -9.18 25.13 11.81
N VAL A 492 -7.90 25.47 11.66
CA VAL A 492 -7.49 26.78 11.13
C VAL A 492 -7.46 26.68 9.61
N PHE A 493 -8.47 27.26 8.97
CA PHE A 493 -8.57 27.35 7.51
C PHE A 493 -7.68 28.46 6.95
N ALA A 494 -7.22 28.28 5.71
CA ALA A 494 -6.56 29.34 4.98
C ALA A 494 -7.52 30.53 4.75
N PRO A 495 -7.04 31.78 4.67
CA PRO A 495 -7.89 32.97 4.53
C PRO A 495 -8.88 32.91 3.35
N GLU A 496 -8.50 32.23 2.26
CA GLU A 496 -9.29 32.04 1.04
C GLU A 496 -10.30 30.88 1.11
N GLU A 497 -10.19 29.99 2.11
CA GLU A 497 -11.07 28.85 2.27
C GLU A 497 -12.27 29.20 3.14
N THR A 498 -13.46 28.73 2.77
CA THR A 498 -14.66 28.90 3.58
C THR A 498 -14.69 27.83 4.68
N PRO A 499 -14.69 28.19 5.98
CA PRO A 499 -14.80 27.20 7.05
C PRO A 499 -16.03 26.33 6.87
N TRP A 500 -15.90 25.03 7.09
CA TRP A 500 -16.96 24.07 6.79
C TRP A 500 -18.29 24.40 7.46
N LYS A 501 -18.28 24.91 8.70
CA LYS A 501 -19.52 25.32 9.38
C LYS A 501 -20.32 26.40 8.64
N ALA A 502 -19.68 27.23 7.83
CA ALA A 502 -20.35 28.26 7.05
C ALA A 502 -20.97 27.72 5.74
N GLN A 503 -20.62 26.49 5.35
CA GLN A 503 -21.12 25.85 4.13
C GLN A 503 -22.42 25.07 4.35
N PHE A 504 -22.87 24.91 5.61
CA PHE A 504 -24.06 24.14 5.97
C PHE A 504 -25.03 24.98 6.81
N ALA A 505 -26.32 24.76 6.62
CA ALA A 505 -27.34 25.25 7.54
C ALA A 505 -27.32 24.40 8.83
N GLU A 506 -27.42 25.07 9.98
CA GLU A 506 -27.46 24.45 11.32
C GLU A 506 -26.34 23.42 11.57
N PRO A 507 -25.05 23.78 11.40
CA PRO A 507 -23.93 22.85 11.52
C PRO A 507 -23.76 22.24 12.93
N HIS A 508 -24.40 22.82 13.94
CA HIS A 508 -24.45 22.28 15.31
C HIS A 508 -25.41 21.10 15.46
N ARG A 509 -26.27 20.83 14.47
CA ARG A 509 -27.16 19.65 14.41
C ARG A 509 -26.64 18.53 13.51
N LEU A 510 -25.42 18.67 12.98
CA LEU A 510 -24.76 17.67 12.16
C LEU A 510 -23.66 17.01 13.00
N VAL A 511 -23.82 15.74 13.39
CA VAL A 511 -22.84 15.01 14.21
C VAL A 511 -21.90 14.23 13.31
N VAL A 512 -20.60 14.39 13.49
CA VAL A 512 -19.56 13.74 12.69
C VAL A 512 -19.26 12.34 13.20
N LEU A 513 -19.41 11.33 12.34
CA LEU A 513 -19.08 9.93 12.61
C LEU A 513 -17.74 9.50 12.01
N ASP A 514 -17.35 10.11 10.90
CA ASP A 514 -16.09 9.89 10.19
C ASP A 514 -15.70 11.20 9.49
N ALA A 515 -14.40 11.52 9.47
CA ALA A 515 -13.85 12.62 8.71
C ALA A 515 -12.50 12.23 8.13
N ASP A 516 -12.40 12.39 6.81
CA ASP A 516 -11.22 12.03 6.04
C ASP A 516 -10.96 13.10 4.98
N HIS A 517 -10.03 14.01 5.26
CA HIS A 517 -9.79 15.20 4.44
C HIS A 517 -11.09 15.99 4.21
N GLY A 518 -11.46 16.25 2.95
CA GLY A 518 -12.69 16.92 2.55
C GLY A 518 -13.90 15.99 2.41
N ARG A 519 -13.90 14.82 3.06
CA ARG A 519 -15.02 13.87 3.11
C ARG A 519 -15.51 13.68 4.55
N LEU A 520 -16.83 13.71 4.74
CA LEU A 520 -17.48 13.53 6.04
C LEU A 520 -18.60 12.51 5.97
N VAL A 521 -18.78 11.75 7.06
CA VAL A 521 -20.00 10.99 7.34
C VAL A 521 -20.70 11.63 8.53
N LEU A 522 -21.94 12.06 8.35
CA LEU A 522 -22.69 12.87 9.31
C LEU A 522 -24.01 12.19 9.70
N LEU A 523 -24.41 12.32 10.97
CA LEU A 523 -25.80 12.22 11.37
C LEU A 523 -26.44 13.60 11.28
N ASP A 524 -27.56 13.69 10.56
CA ASP A 524 -28.32 14.91 10.35
C ASP A 524 -29.56 14.94 11.23
N HIS A 525 -29.48 15.72 12.31
CA HIS A 525 -30.57 15.91 13.26
C HIS A 525 -31.45 17.11 12.92
N ARG A 526 -31.21 17.84 11.82
CA ARG A 526 -31.96 19.08 11.50
C ARG A 526 -33.45 18.81 11.30
N GLY A 527 -33.80 17.61 10.84
CA GLY A 527 -35.19 17.18 10.64
C GLY A 527 -35.95 16.78 11.91
N GLU A 528 -35.27 16.58 13.05
CA GLU A 528 -35.93 16.14 14.28
C GLU A 528 -36.93 17.20 14.77
N GLY A 529 -38.16 16.76 15.04
CA GLY A 529 -39.26 17.62 15.50
C GLY A 529 -40.13 18.18 14.38
N LEU A 530 -39.79 17.93 13.11
CA LEU A 530 -40.67 18.24 11.98
C LEU A 530 -41.84 17.23 11.90
N PRO A 531 -43.05 17.66 11.53
CA PRO A 531 -44.19 16.77 11.36
C PRO A 531 -43.88 15.71 10.29
N GLY A 532 -43.94 14.43 10.65
CA GLY A 532 -43.65 13.31 9.75
C GLY A 532 -42.20 12.80 9.79
N SER A 533 -41.29 13.48 10.50
CA SER A 533 -40.00 12.87 10.87
C SER A 533 -40.27 11.80 11.93
N ALA A 534 -39.75 10.58 11.75
CA ALA A 534 -39.88 9.51 12.74
C ALA A 534 -39.09 9.77 14.04
N GLY A 535 -38.50 10.96 14.19
CA GLY A 535 -37.55 11.28 15.25
C GLY A 535 -36.15 10.71 15.02
N ASP A 536 -35.90 10.07 13.88
CA ASP A 536 -34.62 9.47 13.55
C ASP A 536 -33.73 10.44 12.77
N ALA A 537 -32.43 10.44 13.09
CA ALA A 537 -31.44 11.20 12.35
C ALA A 537 -31.13 10.55 11.01
N ALA A 538 -31.08 11.36 9.95
CA ALA A 538 -30.63 10.93 8.63
C ALA A 538 -29.10 10.74 8.63
N VAL A 539 -28.56 9.97 7.67
CA VAL A 539 -27.12 9.84 7.45
C VAL A 539 -26.74 10.52 6.14
N LEU A 540 -25.74 11.39 6.19
CA LEU A 540 -25.18 12.07 5.02
C LEU A 540 -23.74 11.62 4.79
N VAL A 541 -23.40 11.34 3.54
CA VAL A 541 -22.01 11.23 3.09
C VAL A 541 -21.74 12.41 2.18
N VAL A 542 -20.82 13.27 2.59
CA VAL A 542 -20.52 14.53 1.91
C VAL A 542 -19.06 14.54 1.50
N GLU A 543 -18.80 15.02 0.29
CA GLU A 543 -17.46 15.15 -0.28
C GLU A 543 -17.21 16.58 -0.80
N ASP A 544 -15.99 16.81 -1.28
CA ASP A 544 -15.56 18.05 -1.94
C ASP A 544 -15.65 19.31 -1.07
N LEU A 545 -15.63 19.17 0.26
CA LEU A 545 -15.66 20.31 1.20
C LEU A 545 -14.51 21.33 1.01
N ASP A 546 -13.44 20.90 0.34
CA ASP A 546 -12.24 21.69 0.08
C ASP A 546 -12.15 22.25 -1.36
N ARG A 547 -13.05 21.83 -2.25
CA ARG A 547 -12.99 22.11 -3.70
C ARG A 547 -14.12 23.00 -4.22
N GLY A 548 -15.07 23.35 -3.37
CA GLY A 548 -16.25 24.10 -3.76
C GLY A 548 -17.40 23.87 -2.79
N PRO A 549 -18.67 24.05 -3.22
CA PRO A 549 -19.81 23.74 -2.38
C PRO A 549 -19.82 22.24 -2.02
N PRO A 550 -20.17 21.87 -0.78
CA PRO A 550 -20.20 20.48 -0.37
C PRO A 550 -21.14 19.67 -1.26
N ARG A 551 -20.69 18.50 -1.70
CA ARG A 551 -21.48 17.59 -2.53
C ARG A 551 -22.03 16.47 -1.67
N GLU A 552 -23.35 16.43 -1.49
CA GLU A 552 -24.03 15.28 -0.89
C GLU A 552 -23.97 14.11 -1.87
N VAL A 553 -23.19 13.08 -1.54
CA VAL A 553 -22.97 11.91 -2.39
C VAL A 553 -24.00 10.82 -2.06
N LEU A 554 -24.33 10.66 -0.77
CA LEU A 554 -25.34 9.72 -0.30
C LEU A 554 -26.17 10.35 0.80
N ARG A 555 -27.46 10.02 0.82
CA ARG A 555 -28.39 10.31 1.91
C ARG A 555 -29.25 9.10 2.22
N PHE A 556 -29.37 8.80 3.50
CA PHE A 556 -30.29 7.80 4.04
C PHE A 556 -31.14 8.48 5.09
N GLU A 557 -32.45 8.30 5.05
CA GLU A 557 -33.35 8.97 6.02
C GLU A 557 -33.17 8.44 7.44
N ARG A 558 -32.60 7.25 7.61
CA ARG A 558 -32.28 6.65 8.91
C ARG A 558 -30.96 5.89 8.85
N PHE A 559 -30.31 5.74 10.00
CA PHE A 559 -29.10 4.92 10.12
C PHE A 559 -29.35 3.45 9.77
N ASP A 560 -30.53 2.91 10.09
CA ASP A 560 -30.93 1.55 9.71
C ASP A 560 -30.98 1.34 8.20
N ASP A 561 -31.37 2.36 7.44
CA ASP A 561 -31.48 2.28 5.99
C ASP A 561 -30.08 2.21 5.35
N LEU A 562 -29.09 2.89 5.95
CA LEU A 562 -27.68 2.71 5.59
C LEU A 562 -27.23 1.29 5.92
N LEU A 563 -27.40 0.84 7.17
CA LEU A 563 -26.95 -0.48 7.61
C LEU A 563 -27.54 -1.60 6.75
N ALA A 564 -28.82 -1.50 6.36
CA ALA A 564 -29.47 -2.49 5.53
C ALA A 564 -28.79 -2.66 4.16
N ARG A 565 -28.16 -1.62 3.64
CA ARG A 565 -27.57 -1.57 2.29
C ARG A 565 -26.06 -1.74 2.25
N LEU A 566 -25.37 -1.66 3.38
CA LEU A 566 -23.93 -1.84 3.43
C LEU A 566 -23.52 -3.26 3.05
N ARG A 567 -22.44 -3.37 2.27
CA ARG A 567 -21.84 -4.63 1.83
C ARG A 567 -20.36 -4.68 2.14
N ALA A 568 -19.85 -5.88 2.43
CA ALA A 568 -18.43 -6.15 2.48
C ALA A 568 -17.89 -6.42 1.07
N LYS A 569 -16.61 -6.09 0.83
CA LYS A 569 -15.89 -6.51 -0.37
C LYS A 569 -15.04 -7.73 -0.04
N ARG A 570 -15.07 -8.77 -0.88
CA ARG A 570 -14.36 -10.05 -0.70
C ARG A 570 -12.84 -9.93 -0.81
N VAL A 571 -12.35 -8.86 -1.42
CA VAL A 571 -10.92 -8.63 -1.62
C VAL A 571 -10.27 -8.15 -0.32
N ASP A 572 -9.12 -8.76 0.02
CA ASP A 572 -8.27 -8.36 1.14
C ASP A 572 -7.64 -6.98 0.85
N TYR A 573 -8.25 -5.91 1.34
CA TYR A 573 -7.59 -4.59 1.41
C TYR A 573 -6.78 -4.50 2.70
N GLU A 574 -5.49 -4.16 2.59
CA GLU A 574 -4.53 -4.22 3.71
C GLU A 574 -4.78 -3.17 4.81
N ASP A 575 -5.52 -2.10 4.52
CA ASP A 575 -5.65 -0.95 5.41
C ASP A 575 -6.96 -0.93 6.22
N VAL A 576 -7.94 -1.79 5.91
CA VAL A 576 -9.22 -1.87 6.63
C VAL A 576 -9.42 -3.21 7.33
N ALA A 577 -10.49 -3.31 8.12
CA ALA A 577 -10.84 -4.55 8.80
C ALA A 577 -11.18 -5.65 7.78
N LYS A 578 -10.53 -6.80 7.92
CA LYS A 578 -10.83 -7.98 7.08
C LYS A 578 -12.27 -8.42 7.33
N PRO A 579 -13.01 -8.88 6.29
CA PRO A 579 -14.33 -9.46 6.49
C PRO A 579 -14.28 -10.57 7.55
N TRP A 580 -15.17 -10.48 8.53
CA TRP A 580 -15.26 -11.52 9.56
C TRP A 580 -15.77 -12.81 8.91
N LYS A 581 -14.95 -13.86 8.97
CA LYS A 581 -15.37 -15.20 8.56
C LYS A 581 -15.89 -15.93 9.80
N PRO A 582 -17.17 -16.32 9.86
CA PRO A 582 -17.64 -17.18 10.93
C PRO A 582 -16.74 -18.41 10.99
N ALA A 583 -16.35 -18.82 12.20
CA ALA A 583 -15.75 -20.14 12.36
C ALA A 583 -16.70 -21.13 11.68
N ALA A 584 -16.19 -21.88 10.69
CA ALA A 584 -16.99 -22.89 9.99
C ALA A 584 -17.67 -23.72 11.06
N ALA A 585 -19.01 -23.67 11.10
CA ALA A 585 -19.77 -24.39 12.11
C ALA A 585 -19.25 -25.83 12.05
N SER A 586 -18.60 -26.27 13.12
CA SER A 586 -18.17 -27.65 13.26
C SER A 586 -19.45 -28.46 13.09
N THR A 587 -19.60 -29.10 11.94
CA THR A 587 -20.68 -30.04 11.70
C THR A 587 -20.50 -31.15 12.72
N VAL A 588 -21.27 -31.06 13.81
CA VAL A 588 -21.41 -32.12 14.83
C VAL A 588 -22.35 -33.18 14.31
#